data_AF-A0A1Z9HZ00-F1
#
_entry.id   AF-A0A1Z9HZ00-F1
#
_cell.length_a   1.000
_cell.length_b   1.000
_cell.length_c   1.000
_cell.angle_alpha   90.00
_cell.angle_beta   90.00
_cell.angle_gamma   90.00
#
_symmetry.space_group_name_H-M   'P 1'
#
loop_
_entity.id
_entity.type
_entity.pdbx_description
1 polymer ?
#
loop_
_entity_poly.entity_id
_entity_poly.type
_entity_poly.pdbx_seq_one_letter_code
_entity_poly.pdbx_strand_id
1 'polypeptide(L)'
;MKIFKKFVGSLGYKLIEKNLIKNDRIISSYDIFNIENFMDGLISFNKDIEIIQVGSNDGVNDDFLNDYIKKNNLKSILVEPIKENFNKLKKNYENFENVKFENSAIGKENEKKGIFQVQDKYLDKYGSHVPYISSFSSEHLIKHGVKKRHIIRTEVEVLSPASLLQKYDVKKFDLLVVDTEGYDNIIVEEFLKLKIQKLFIVFEWIHIKNSEFVNLCNLLKENNYKLIKIGKDLVCIPSNTNFKMVLI
;
A
#
# COMPACT_ATOMS: atom_id res chain seq x y z
N MET A 1 16.31 18.02 29.52
CA MET A 1 15.97 16.77 28.80
C MET A 1 14.68 16.09 29.28
N LYS A 2 14.43 15.87 30.58
CA LYS A 2 13.19 15.23 31.08
C LYS A 2 11.91 15.99 30.71
N ILE A 3 11.91 17.32 30.81
CA ILE A 3 10.77 18.18 30.44
C ILE A 3 10.47 18.08 28.94
N PHE A 4 11.50 18.17 28.09
CA PHE A 4 11.36 17.99 26.65
C PHE A 4 10.82 16.61 26.27
N LYS A 5 11.31 15.53 26.91
CA LYS A 5 10.77 14.17 26.73
C LYS A 5 9.29 14.07 27.12
N LYS A 6 8.87 14.71 28.22
CA LYS A 6 7.45 14.75 28.62
C LYS A 6 6.59 15.51 27.60
N PHE A 7 7.06 16.66 27.12
CA PHE A 7 6.36 17.45 26.11
C PHE A 7 6.18 16.67 24.80
N VAL A 8 7.24 16.05 24.28
CA VAL A 8 7.17 15.20 23.08
C VAL A 8 6.22 14.01 23.32
N GLY A 9 6.25 13.41 24.51
CA GLY A 9 5.33 12.35 24.92
C GLY A 9 3.86 12.78 24.93
N SER A 10 3.54 13.99 25.41
CA SER A 10 2.16 14.51 25.39
C SER A 10 1.62 14.76 23.98
N LEU A 11 2.50 14.91 22.99
CA LEU A 11 2.14 15.01 21.58
C LEU A 11 2.01 13.63 20.91
N GLY A 12 2.14 12.53 21.66
CA GLY A 12 2.07 11.16 21.13
C GLY A 12 3.37 10.65 20.49
N TYR A 13 4.49 11.35 20.67
CA TYR A 13 5.77 10.97 20.08
C TYR A 13 6.75 10.45 21.13
N LYS A 14 7.68 9.59 20.70
CA LYS A 14 8.79 9.11 21.53
C LYS A 14 10.11 9.53 20.90
N LEU A 15 10.99 10.14 21.69
CA LEU A 15 12.35 10.41 21.25
C LEU A 15 13.15 9.11 21.23
N ILE A 16 13.75 8.80 20.09
CA ILE A 16 14.60 7.62 19.88
C ILE A 16 16.01 8.11 19.54
N GLU A 17 17.02 7.39 20.02
CA GLU A 17 18.41 7.72 19.71
C GLU A 17 18.70 7.51 18.22
N LYS A 18 19.37 8.48 17.58
CA LYS A 18 19.70 8.38 16.15
C LYS A 18 20.57 7.15 15.83
N ASN A 19 21.47 6.77 16.72
CA ASN A 19 22.31 5.60 16.54
C ASN A 19 21.50 4.30 16.53
N LEU A 20 20.42 4.20 17.33
CA LEU A 20 19.53 3.05 17.30
C LEU A 20 18.88 2.90 15.91
N ILE A 21 18.35 4.00 15.36
CA ILE A 21 17.73 4.00 14.02
C ILE A 21 18.74 3.67 12.93
N LYS A 22 19.96 4.21 13.01
CA LYS A 22 21.03 3.92 12.04
C LYS A 22 21.46 2.46 12.08
N ASN A 23 21.64 1.90 13.28
CA ASN A 23 22.03 0.51 13.45
C ASN A 23 20.93 -0.45 12.99
N ASP A 24 19.67 -0.16 13.31
CA ASP A 24 18.49 -0.91 12.83
C ASP A 24 18.46 -0.95 11.29
N ARG A 25 18.64 0.20 10.63
CA ARG A 25 18.72 0.29 9.16
C ARG A 25 19.86 -0.55 8.57
N ILE A 26 21.03 -0.59 9.22
CA ILE A 26 22.15 -1.40 8.76
C ILE A 26 21.81 -2.89 8.89
N ILE A 27 21.28 -3.32 10.03
CA ILE A 27 20.90 -4.74 10.23
C ILE A 27 19.81 -5.14 9.24
N SER A 28 18.78 -4.32 9.06
CA SER A 28 17.70 -4.61 8.11
C SER A 28 18.14 -4.66 6.66
N SER A 29 19.28 -4.06 6.29
CA SER A 29 19.85 -4.25 4.95
C SER A 29 20.41 -5.66 4.71
N TYR A 30 20.59 -6.45 5.76
CA TYR A 30 20.97 -7.87 5.71
C TYR A 30 19.80 -8.81 6.04
N ASP A 31 18.58 -8.30 6.21
CA ASP A 31 17.42 -9.15 6.49
C ASP A 31 17.14 -10.07 5.29
N ILE A 32 17.21 -11.37 5.54
CA ILE A 32 16.87 -12.40 4.55
C ILE A 32 15.36 -12.39 4.28
N PHE A 33 14.56 -11.82 5.19
CA PHE A 33 13.13 -11.60 5.00
C PHE A 33 12.88 -10.21 4.39
N ASN A 34 13.04 -10.11 3.07
CA ASN A 34 12.78 -8.89 2.30
C ASN A 34 11.70 -9.10 1.23
N ILE A 35 11.27 -8.01 0.59
CA ILE A 35 10.15 -8.03 -0.36
C ILE A 35 10.54 -8.77 -1.64
N GLU A 36 11.81 -8.72 -2.03
CA GLU A 36 12.35 -9.40 -3.19
C GLU A 36 12.27 -10.92 -3.03
N ASN A 37 12.74 -11.46 -1.90
CA ASN A 37 12.67 -12.88 -1.58
C ASN A 37 11.22 -13.38 -1.44
N PHE A 38 10.31 -12.51 -1.02
CA PHE A 38 8.87 -12.80 -1.02
C PHE A 38 8.34 -12.92 -2.46
N MET A 39 8.62 -11.94 -3.32
CA MET A 39 8.16 -11.94 -4.71
C MET A 39 8.74 -13.09 -5.53
N ASP A 40 10.04 -13.36 -5.37
CA ASP A 40 10.72 -14.49 -6.03
C ASP A 40 10.12 -15.83 -5.59
N GLY A 41 9.80 -15.96 -4.29
CA GLY A 41 9.08 -17.11 -3.75
C GLY A 41 7.67 -17.25 -4.31
N LEU A 42 6.97 -16.13 -4.49
CA LEU A 42 5.60 -16.14 -5.01
C LEU A 42 5.58 -16.60 -6.47
N ILE A 43 6.47 -16.03 -7.29
CA ILE A 43 6.64 -16.38 -8.72
C ILE A 43 7.08 -17.83 -8.88
N SER A 44 7.93 -18.32 -7.97
CA SER A 44 8.34 -19.74 -7.96
C SER A 44 7.19 -20.67 -7.55
N PHE A 45 6.30 -20.20 -6.67
CA PHE A 45 5.17 -20.96 -6.15
C PHE A 45 4.01 -21.06 -7.18
N ASN A 46 3.73 -19.98 -7.90
CA ASN A 46 2.76 -19.94 -8.99
C ASN A 46 3.31 -19.07 -10.12
N LYS A 47 3.37 -19.59 -11.35
CA LYS A 47 3.83 -18.82 -12.52
C LYS A 47 2.75 -17.93 -13.11
N ASP A 48 1.47 -18.27 -12.88
CA ASP A 48 0.31 -17.54 -13.38
C ASP A 48 -0.29 -16.68 -12.26
N ILE A 49 0.51 -15.74 -11.74
CA ILE A 49 0.08 -14.81 -10.68
C ILE A 49 -0.78 -13.72 -11.29
N GLU A 50 -1.92 -13.45 -10.64
CA GLU A 50 -2.70 -12.25 -10.84
C GLU A 50 -2.61 -11.32 -9.61
N ILE A 51 -2.28 -10.05 -9.87
CA ILE A 51 -2.03 -9.04 -8.83
C ILE A 51 -3.12 -7.97 -8.88
N ILE A 52 -3.57 -7.52 -7.72
CA ILE A 52 -4.30 -6.26 -7.59
C ILE A 52 -3.47 -5.35 -6.70
N GLN A 53 -3.07 -4.19 -7.23
CA GLN A 53 -2.39 -3.14 -6.47
C GLN A 53 -3.32 -1.94 -6.31
N VAL A 54 -3.52 -1.53 -5.06
CA VAL A 54 -4.32 -0.36 -4.68
C VAL A 54 -3.40 0.74 -4.18
N GLY A 55 -3.50 1.92 -4.79
CA GLY A 55 -2.56 3.03 -4.53
C GLY A 55 -1.31 2.96 -5.41
N SER A 56 -1.47 2.61 -6.68
CA SER A 56 -0.35 2.42 -7.61
C SER A 56 0.39 3.71 -7.97
N ASN A 57 -0.14 4.91 -7.68
CA ASN A 57 0.49 6.19 -8.00
C ASN A 57 0.90 6.27 -9.49
N ASP A 58 2.17 6.53 -9.81
CA ASP A 58 2.69 6.47 -11.18
C ASP A 58 3.32 5.11 -11.54
N GLY A 59 3.35 4.19 -10.58
CA GLY A 59 3.94 2.86 -10.69
C GLY A 59 5.45 2.87 -10.83
N VAL A 60 6.12 3.93 -10.36
CA VAL A 60 7.59 4.07 -10.43
C VAL A 60 8.19 4.36 -9.06
N ASN A 61 7.67 5.38 -8.37
CA ASN A 61 8.26 5.81 -7.11
C ASN A 61 7.86 4.87 -5.98
N ASP A 62 8.86 4.29 -5.30
CA ASP A 62 8.66 3.37 -4.16
C ASP A 62 7.77 2.15 -4.49
N ASP A 63 7.69 1.75 -5.77
CA ASP A 63 6.85 0.65 -6.24
C ASP A 63 7.69 -0.59 -6.57
N PHE A 64 7.78 -1.52 -5.61
CA PHE A 64 8.52 -2.77 -5.81
C PHE A 64 7.91 -3.66 -6.90
N LEU A 65 6.62 -3.52 -7.22
CA LEU A 65 5.95 -4.38 -8.21
C LEU A 65 6.33 -4.05 -9.65
N ASN A 66 6.82 -2.83 -9.93
CA ASN A 66 7.05 -2.38 -11.30
C ASN A 66 7.94 -3.31 -12.10
N ASP A 67 9.08 -3.66 -11.52
CA ASP A 67 10.07 -4.54 -12.12
C ASP A 67 9.52 -5.96 -12.28
N TYR A 68 8.79 -6.47 -11.29
CA TYR A 68 8.24 -7.83 -11.31
C TYR A 68 7.14 -8.00 -12.36
N ILE A 69 6.21 -7.04 -12.44
CA ILE A 69 5.13 -7.03 -13.44
C ILE A 69 5.72 -7.02 -14.85
N LYS A 70 6.68 -6.13 -15.11
CA LYS A 70 7.30 -5.96 -16.44
C LYS A 70 8.17 -7.14 -16.83
N LYS A 71 9.05 -7.62 -15.94
CA LYS A 71 10.00 -8.72 -16.25
C LYS A 71 9.32 -10.07 -16.42
N ASN A 72 8.24 -10.32 -15.67
CA ASN A 72 7.57 -11.63 -15.63
C ASN A 72 6.21 -11.63 -16.34
N ASN A 73 5.80 -10.52 -16.96
CA ASN A 73 4.52 -10.38 -17.66
C ASN A 73 3.31 -10.76 -16.78
N LEU A 74 3.33 -10.37 -15.50
CA LEU A 74 2.33 -10.77 -14.50
C LEU A 74 0.99 -10.07 -14.78
N LYS A 75 -0.13 -10.80 -14.69
CA LYS A 75 -1.45 -10.17 -14.84
C LYS A 75 -1.68 -9.22 -13.68
N SER A 76 -2.12 -8.00 -13.96
CA SER A 76 -2.26 -6.99 -12.91
C SER A 76 -3.44 -6.06 -13.15
N ILE A 77 -4.09 -5.66 -12.06
CA ILE A 77 -5.02 -4.53 -12.00
C ILE A 77 -4.38 -3.47 -11.11
N LEU A 78 -4.04 -2.33 -11.69
CA LEU A 78 -3.41 -1.21 -10.99
C LEU A 78 -4.45 -0.12 -10.75
N VAL A 79 -4.64 0.27 -9.50
CA VAL A 79 -5.70 1.18 -9.06
C VAL A 79 -5.08 2.48 -8.54
N GLU A 80 -5.43 3.61 -9.16
CA GLU A 80 -4.97 4.94 -8.77
C GLU A 80 -6.09 6.00 -8.90
N PRO A 81 -6.55 6.62 -7.78
CA PRO A 81 -7.64 7.60 -7.82
C PRO A 81 -7.25 8.96 -8.41
N ILE A 82 -6.01 9.42 -8.22
CA ILE A 82 -5.57 10.75 -8.66
C ILE A 82 -5.30 10.74 -10.16
N LYS A 83 -6.05 11.57 -10.91
CA LYS A 83 -6.09 11.51 -12.37
C LYS A 83 -4.72 11.70 -13.01
N GLU A 84 -3.94 12.63 -12.47
CA GLU A 84 -2.61 12.97 -12.93
C GLU A 84 -1.65 11.79 -12.76
N ASN A 85 -1.66 11.15 -11.58
CA ASN A 85 -0.85 9.96 -11.29
C ASN A 85 -1.32 8.76 -12.12
N PHE A 86 -2.63 8.55 -12.23
CA PHE A 86 -3.24 7.52 -13.07
C PHE A 86 -2.83 7.63 -14.55
N ASN A 87 -2.71 8.86 -15.09
CA ASN A 87 -2.24 9.06 -16.45
C ASN A 87 -0.75 8.74 -16.61
N LYS A 88 0.09 9.06 -15.61
CA LYS A 88 1.50 8.64 -15.59
C LYS A 88 1.64 7.12 -15.48
N LEU A 89 0.81 6.48 -14.66
CA LEU A 89 0.73 5.03 -14.51
C LEU A 89 0.46 4.34 -15.85
N LYS A 90 -0.58 4.75 -16.57
CA LYS A 90 -0.87 4.20 -17.91
C LYS A 90 0.29 4.38 -18.87
N LYS A 91 0.96 5.54 -18.85
CA LYS A 91 2.13 5.79 -19.70
C LYS A 91 3.30 4.87 -19.35
N ASN A 92 3.56 4.66 -18.05
CA ASN A 92 4.62 3.79 -17.57
C ASN A 92 4.45 2.32 -18.01
N TYR A 93 3.20 1.88 -18.21
CA TYR A 93 2.83 0.53 -18.62
C TYR A 93 2.23 0.47 -20.04
N GLU A 94 2.46 1.47 -20.90
CA GLU A 94 1.76 1.60 -22.19
C GLU A 94 1.98 0.44 -23.17
N ASN A 95 3.08 -0.30 -23.01
CA ASN A 95 3.46 -1.45 -23.84
C ASN A 95 3.16 -2.81 -23.18
N PHE A 96 2.39 -2.84 -22.09
CA PHE A 96 2.15 -4.03 -21.27
C PHE A 96 0.66 -4.40 -21.27
N GLU A 97 0.26 -5.32 -22.16
CA GLU A 97 -1.14 -5.78 -22.31
C GLU A 97 -1.64 -6.62 -21.12
N ASN A 98 -0.72 -7.13 -20.29
CA ASN A 98 -1.01 -7.85 -19.06
C ASN A 98 -1.52 -6.96 -17.92
N VAL A 99 -1.57 -5.63 -18.12
CA VAL A 99 -1.94 -4.65 -17.11
C VAL A 99 -3.28 -3.98 -17.45
N LYS A 100 -4.23 -4.05 -16.51
CA LYS A 100 -5.49 -3.30 -16.52
C LYS A 100 -5.39 -2.14 -15.52
N PHE A 101 -6.10 -1.05 -15.78
CA PHE A 101 -6.00 0.18 -15.00
C PHE A 101 -7.36 0.66 -14.51
N GLU A 102 -7.48 0.93 -13.22
CA GLU A 102 -8.66 1.50 -12.59
C GLU A 102 -8.38 2.92 -12.06
N ASN A 103 -9.23 3.88 -12.43
CA ASN A 103 -9.16 5.26 -11.93
C ASN A 103 -10.24 5.51 -10.88
N SER A 104 -10.14 4.80 -9.77
CA SER A 104 -11.00 4.96 -8.60
C SER A 104 -10.15 4.77 -7.35
N ALA A 105 -10.67 5.18 -6.19
CA ALA A 105 -10.20 4.66 -4.92
C ALA A 105 -10.91 3.32 -4.62
N ILE A 106 -10.40 2.58 -3.64
CA ILE A 106 -11.07 1.39 -3.10
C ILE A 106 -11.54 1.69 -1.67
N GLY A 107 -12.76 1.29 -1.36
CA GLY A 107 -13.39 1.57 -0.07
C GLY A 107 -14.47 0.56 0.31
N LYS A 108 -15.32 0.93 1.28
CA LYS A 108 -16.33 0.03 1.84
C LYS A 108 -17.48 -0.26 0.88
N GLU A 109 -17.88 0.76 0.13
CA GLU A 109 -19.02 0.72 -0.77
C GLU A 109 -18.74 1.59 -1.99
N ASN A 110 -19.62 1.49 -2.99
CA ASN A 110 -19.53 2.33 -4.17
C ASN A 110 -20.05 3.71 -3.82
N GLU A 111 -19.19 4.72 -3.89
CA GLU A 111 -19.55 6.09 -3.53
C GLU A 111 -18.67 7.09 -4.26
N LYS A 112 -19.02 8.36 -4.14
CA LYS A 112 -18.14 9.47 -4.51
C LYS A 112 -17.61 10.10 -3.24
N LYS A 113 -16.29 10.18 -3.12
CA LYS A 113 -15.64 10.68 -1.92
C LYS A 113 -14.62 11.74 -2.25
N GLY A 114 -14.48 12.71 -1.36
CA GLY A 114 -13.43 13.71 -1.49
C GLY A 114 -12.10 13.18 -1.02
N ILE A 115 -11.08 13.31 -1.86
CA ILE A 115 -9.67 13.06 -1.54
C ILE A 115 -8.91 14.38 -1.48
N PHE A 116 -7.90 14.45 -0.64
CA PHE A 116 -7.05 15.63 -0.47
C PHE A 116 -5.71 15.42 -1.17
N GLN A 117 -5.30 16.42 -1.94
CA GLN A 117 -4.02 16.45 -2.65
C GLN A 117 -3.40 17.85 -2.60
N VAL A 118 -2.13 17.96 -2.99
CA VAL A 118 -1.47 19.27 -3.14
C VAL A 118 -1.86 19.88 -4.47
N GLN A 119 -2.16 21.18 -4.49
CA GLN A 119 -2.43 21.90 -5.74
C GLN A 119 -1.17 21.93 -6.62
N ASP A 120 -1.32 21.61 -7.90
CA ASP A 120 -0.22 21.49 -8.88
C ASP A 120 0.77 22.66 -8.85
N LYS A 121 0.26 23.90 -8.81
CA LYS A 121 1.07 25.13 -8.75
C LYS A 121 1.98 25.26 -7.52
N TYR A 122 1.84 24.36 -6.54
CA TYR A 122 2.65 24.33 -5.33
C TYR A 122 3.52 23.09 -5.21
N LEU A 123 3.45 22.12 -6.13
CA LEU A 123 4.23 20.87 -6.04
C LEU A 123 5.75 21.15 -5.97
N ASP A 124 6.25 22.10 -6.75
CA ASP A 124 7.67 22.51 -6.76
C ASP A 124 8.17 23.10 -5.43
N LYS A 125 7.27 23.38 -4.48
CA LYS A 125 7.62 23.88 -3.14
C LYS A 125 7.90 22.75 -2.14
N TYR A 126 7.76 21.50 -2.57
CA TYR A 126 7.80 20.31 -1.71
C TYR A 126 8.78 19.26 -2.25
N GLY A 127 9.10 18.27 -1.40
CA GLY A 127 9.93 17.14 -1.81
C GLY A 127 9.22 16.26 -2.84
N SER A 128 10.00 15.49 -3.61
CA SER A 128 9.52 14.64 -4.70
C SER A 128 8.50 13.58 -4.30
N HIS A 129 8.39 13.23 -3.02
CA HIS A 129 7.38 12.29 -2.51
C HIS A 129 5.98 12.92 -2.36
N VAL A 130 5.88 14.25 -2.24
CA VAL A 130 4.60 14.94 -1.95
C VAL A 130 3.52 14.81 -3.04
N PRO A 131 3.82 14.64 -4.34
CA PRO A 131 2.80 14.31 -5.33
C PRO A 131 2.09 12.97 -5.10
N TYR A 132 2.63 12.09 -4.24
CA TYR A 132 2.16 10.71 -4.07
C TYR A 132 1.45 10.47 -2.72
N ILE A 133 1.38 11.49 -1.85
CA ILE A 133 0.80 11.38 -0.49
C ILE A 133 -0.69 11.74 -0.39
N SER A 134 -1.44 11.60 -1.49
CA SER A 134 -2.87 11.96 -1.52
C SER A 134 -3.68 11.04 -0.61
N SER A 135 -4.59 11.61 0.18
CA SER A 135 -5.27 10.85 1.25
C SER A 135 -6.70 11.33 1.47
N PHE A 136 -7.56 10.46 2.02
CA PHE A 136 -8.88 10.86 2.50
C PHE A 136 -8.83 11.73 3.78
N SER A 137 -7.65 11.91 4.39
CA SER A 137 -7.43 12.82 5.51
C SER A 137 -6.48 13.95 5.13
N SER A 138 -6.94 15.19 5.25
CA SER A 138 -6.09 16.37 5.02
C SER A 138 -4.95 16.49 6.05
N GLU A 139 -5.16 15.93 7.24
CA GLU A 139 -4.19 15.88 8.33
C GLU A 139 -2.96 15.05 7.95
N HIS A 140 -3.12 14.04 7.10
CA HIS A 140 -2.01 13.26 6.56
C HIS A 140 -1.03 14.16 5.81
N LEU A 141 -1.51 14.93 4.83
CA LEU A 141 -0.68 15.86 4.07
C LEU A 141 -0.01 16.91 4.98
N ILE A 142 -0.72 17.40 5.99
CA ILE A 142 -0.17 18.36 6.97
C ILE A 142 0.96 17.75 7.78
N LYS A 143 0.83 16.47 8.18
CA LYS A 143 1.88 15.72 8.91
C LYS A 143 3.15 15.59 8.07
N HIS A 144 3.03 15.53 6.75
CA HIS A 144 4.15 15.55 5.79
C HIS A 144 4.64 16.96 5.45
N GLY A 145 4.21 17.99 6.19
CA GLY A 145 4.71 19.37 6.05
C GLY A 145 4.01 20.20 4.98
N VAL A 146 2.93 19.70 4.38
CA VAL A 146 2.14 20.47 3.41
C VAL A 146 1.36 21.56 4.15
N LYS A 147 1.39 22.78 3.59
CA LYS A 147 0.67 23.92 4.15
C LYS A 147 -0.81 23.77 3.82
N LYS A 148 -1.70 23.94 4.80
CA LYS A 148 -3.17 23.81 4.61
C LYS A 148 -3.70 24.58 3.39
N ARG A 149 -3.20 25.79 3.14
CA ARG A 149 -3.57 26.63 1.98
C ARG A 149 -3.12 26.10 0.61
N HIS A 150 -2.23 25.11 0.57
CA HIS A 150 -1.77 24.44 -0.64
C HIS A 150 -2.52 23.14 -0.91
N ILE A 151 -3.34 22.68 0.03
CA ILE A 151 -4.16 21.47 -0.12
C ILE A 151 -5.44 21.83 -0.86
N ILE A 152 -5.90 20.93 -1.73
CA ILE A 152 -7.21 20.97 -2.38
C ILE A 152 -7.95 19.67 -2.13
N ARG A 153 -9.28 19.72 -2.12
CA ARG A 153 -10.15 18.55 -2.09
C ARG A 153 -10.73 18.33 -3.49
N THR A 154 -10.54 17.14 -4.04
CA THR A 154 -11.11 16.71 -5.32
C THR A 154 -12.04 15.52 -5.08
N GLU A 155 -13.07 15.37 -5.91
CA GLU A 155 -13.97 14.22 -5.84
C GLU A 155 -13.42 13.08 -6.69
N VAL A 156 -13.42 11.86 -6.15
CA VAL A 156 -13.05 10.63 -6.85
C VAL A 156 -14.12 9.57 -6.69
N GLU A 157 -14.26 8.72 -7.70
CA GLU A 157 -15.06 7.50 -7.60
C GLU A 157 -14.39 6.54 -6.61
N VAL A 158 -15.20 5.87 -5.81
CA VAL A 158 -14.78 4.80 -4.90
C VAL A 158 -15.52 3.54 -5.29
N LEU A 159 -14.77 2.44 -5.46
CA LEU A 159 -15.34 1.12 -5.66
C LEU A 159 -15.16 0.27 -4.39
N SER A 160 -16.16 -0.53 -4.07
CA SER A 160 -15.98 -1.67 -3.17
C SER A 160 -15.10 -2.74 -3.82
N PRO A 161 -14.35 -3.55 -3.05
CA PRO A 161 -13.63 -4.70 -3.59
C PRO A 161 -14.50 -5.62 -4.44
N ALA A 162 -15.73 -5.90 -4.01
CA ALA A 162 -16.68 -6.72 -4.78
C ALA A 162 -16.96 -6.13 -6.18
N SER A 163 -17.17 -4.81 -6.25
CA SER A 163 -17.45 -4.12 -7.52
C SER A 163 -16.21 -4.03 -8.41
N LEU A 164 -15.02 -3.87 -7.82
CA LEU A 164 -13.76 -3.95 -8.57
C LEU A 164 -13.60 -5.32 -9.23
N LEU A 165 -13.76 -6.41 -8.47
CA LEU A 165 -13.64 -7.77 -9.01
C LEU A 165 -14.69 -8.04 -10.10
N GLN A 166 -15.93 -7.59 -9.89
CA GLN A 166 -17.00 -7.72 -10.89
C GLN A 166 -16.67 -6.96 -12.18
N LYS A 167 -16.20 -5.70 -12.07
CA LYS A 167 -15.89 -4.83 -13.22
C LYS A 167 -14.84 -5.46 -14.15
N TYR A 168 -13.88 -6.20 -13.58
CA TYR A 168 -12.78 -6.80 -14.33
C TYR A 168 -12.92 -8.30 -14.57
N ASP A 169 -14.07 -8.90 -14.22
CA ASP A 169 -14.36 -10.34 -14.25
C ASP A 169 -13.28 -11.19 -13.54
N VAL A 170 -12.82 -10.71 -12.37
CA VAL A 170 -11.80 -11.40 -11.56
C VAL A 170 -12.48 -12.37 -10.61
N LYS A 171 -12.28 -13.65 -10.86
CA LYS A 171 -12.83 -14.74 -10.02
C LYS A 171 -11.87 -15.19 -8.92
N LYS A 172 -10.57 -15.00 -9.15
CA LYS A 172 -9.47 -15.30 -8.23
C LYS A 172 -8.29 -14.41 -8.60
N PHE A 173 -7.45 -14.12 -7.61
CA PHE A 173 -6.15 -13.49 -7.80
C PHE A 173 -5.26 -13.89 -6.62
N ASP A 174 -3.95 -13.72 -6.78
CA ASP A 174 -2.97 -14.32 -5.89
C ASP A 174 -2.37 -13.31 -4.92
N LEU A 175 -2.24 -12.04 -5.32
CA LEU A 175 -1.60 -11.01 -4.51
C LEU A 175 -2.42 -9.72 -4.48
N LEU A 176 -2.78 -9.29 -3.28
CA LEU A 176 -3.25 -7.93 -2.99
C LEU A 176 -2.09 -7.10 -2.46
N VAL A 177 -1.80 -5.96 -3.08
CA VAL A 177 -0.89 -4.95 -2.53
C VAL A 177 -1.70 -3.69 -2.26
N VAL A 178 -1.61 -3.15 -1.05
CA VAL A 178 -2.29 -1.92 -0.65
C VAL A 178 -1.24 -0.96 -0.11
N ASP A 179 -0.97 0.10 -0.87
CA ASP A 179 -0.09 1.18 -0.43
C ASP A 179 -0.89 2.48 -0.58
N THR A 180 -1.72 2.74 0.42
CA THR A 180 -2.50 3.96 0.49
C THR A 180 -2.03 4.81 1.66
N GLU A 181 -2.30 6.10 1.58
CA GLU A 181 -1.82 7.05 2.56
C GLU A 181 -2.77 7.12 3.77
N GLY A 182 -3.00 5.94 4.39
CA GLY A 182 -3.74 5.77 5.64
C GLY A 182 -5.16 5.19 5.54
N TYR A 183 -5.50 4.44 4.48
CA TYR A 183 -6.81 3.76 4.34
C TYR A 183 -6.68 2.23 4.17
N ASP A 184 -5.48 1.71 4.41
CA ASP A 184 -5.01 0.35 4.10
C ASP A 184 -5.79 -0.70 4.88
N ASN A 185 -5.96 -0.48 6.18
CA ASN A 185 -6.68 -1.41 7.04
C ASN A 185 -8.12 -1.63 6.57
N ILE A 186 -8.79 -0.58 6.12
CA ILE A 186 -10.18 -0.67 5.65
C ILE A 186 -10.22 -1.47 4.35
N ILE A 187 -9.33 -1.21 3.40
CA ILE A 187 -9.26 -1.96 2.15
C ILE A 187 -9.00 -3.44 2.42
N VAL A 188 -8.02 -3.76 3.27
CA VAL A 188 -7.69 -5.15 3.65
C VAL A 188 -8.88 -5.83 4.34
N GLU A 189 -9.55 -5.17 5.29
CA GLU A 189 -10.75 -5.70 5.96
C GLU A 189 -11.85 -6.04 4.95
N GLU A 190 -12.11 -5.17 3.97
CA GLU A 190 -13.13 -5.41 2.95
C GLU A 190 -12.77 -6.56 2.00
N PHE A 191 -11.49 -6.69 1.60
CA PHE A 191 -11.05 -7.85 0.81
C PHE A 191 -11.14 -9.17 1.59
N LEU A 192 -10.86 -9.18 2.90
CA LEU A 192 -10.99 -10.38 3.73
C LEU A 192 -12.44 -10.90 3.80
N LYS A 193 -13.44 -10.01 3.75
CA LYS A 193 -14.86 -10.41 3.71
C LYS A 193 -15.23 -11.21 2.47
N LEU A 194 -14.47 -11.06 1.37
CA LEU A 194 -14.69 -11.80 0.12
C LEU A 194 -14.25 -13.26 0.19
N LYS A 195 -13.48 -13.65 1.22
CA LYS A 195 -13.02 -15.04 1.46
C LYS A 195 -12.31 -15.66 0.25
N ILE A 196 -11.48 -14.86 -0.42
CA ILE A 196 -10.67 -15.31 -1.57
C ILE A 196 -9.65 -16.35 -1.08
N GLN A 197 -9.60 -17.51 -1.74
CA GLN A 197 -8.72 -18.61 -1.34
C GLN A 197 -7.27 -18.33 -1.72
N LYS A 198 -6.34 -18.62 -0.79
CA LYS A 198 -4.88 -18.52 -0.99
C LYS A 198 -4.39 -17.14 -1.42
N LEU A 199 -5.12 -16.09 -1.07
CA LEU A 199 -4.70 -14.70 -1.30
C LEU A 199 -3.50 -14.36 -0.42
N PHE A 200 -2.44 -13.81 -0.99
CA PHE A 200 -1.37 -13.13 -0.28
C PHE A 200 -1.71 -11.64 -0.18
N ILE A 201 -1.34 -11.01 0.93
CA ILE A 201 -1.64 -9.58 1.14
C ILE A 201 -0.37 -8.87 1.57
N VAL A 202 -0.04 -7.75 0.94
CA VAL A 202 1.00 -6.83 1.37
C VAL A 202 0.34 -5.48 1.59
N PHE A 203 0.58 -4.85 2.74
CA PHE A 203 0.08 -3.50 2.96
C PHE A 203 0.97 -2.67 3.88
N GLU A 204 0.96 -1.35 3.69
CA GLU A 204 1.69 -0.43 4.53
C GLU A 204 0.97 -0.24 5.88
N TRP A 205 1.64 -0.54 7.00
CA TRP A 205 0.99 -0.51 8.33
C TRP A 205 1.32 0.72 9.16
N ILE A 206 2.31 1.51 8.76
CA ILE A 206 2.87 2.62 9.56
C ILE A 206 1.91 3.81 9.73
N HIS A 207 0.85 3.87 8.92
CA HIS A 207 -0.16 4.93 8.94
C HIS A 207 -1.46 4.53 9.67
N ILE A 208 -1.59 3.26 10.07
CA ILE A 208 -2.78 2.74 10.75
C ILE A 208 -2.73 3.09 12.25
N LYS A 209 -3.86 3.52 12.82
CA LYS A 209 -3.95 3.76 14.27
C LYS A 209 -3.77 2.45 15.02
N ASN A 210 -3.08 2.47 16.16
CA ASN A 210 -2.78 1.26 16.91
C ASN A 210 -4.02 0.42 17.27
N SER A 211 -5.14 1.05 17.66
CA SER A 211 -6.40 0.34 17.96
C SER A 211 -6.98 -0.37 16.74
N GLU A 212 -6.91 0.24 15.56
CA GLU A 212 -7.37 -0.34 14.29
C GLU A 212 -6.42 -1.46 13.85
N PHE A 213 -5.12 -1.26 14.00
CA PHE A 213 -4.11 -2.25 13.67
C PHE A 213 -4.22 -3.53 14.51
N VAL A 214 -4.52 -3.41 15.81
CA VAL A 214 -4.80 -4.56 16.68
C VAL A 214 -6.00 -5.37 16.17
N ASN A 215 -7.08 -4.70 15.79
CA ASN A 215 -8.27 -5.36 15.24
C ASN A 215 -7.96 -6.06 13.92
N LEU A 216 -7.24 -5.39 13.01
CA LEU A 216 -6.81 -5.97 11.74
C LEU A 216 -5.94 -7.21 11.93
N CYS A 217 -4.99 -7.18 12.87
CA CYS A 217 -4.14 -8.33 13.17
C CYS A 217 -4.93 -9.52 13.71
N ASN A 218 -5.95 -9.28 14.54
CA ASN A 218 -6.84 -10.34 15.02
C ASN A 218 -7.66 -10.93 13.86
N LEU A 219 -8.23 -10.08 13.00
CA LEU A 219 -9.00 -10.51 11.84
C LEU A 219 -8.13 -11.34 10.87
N LEU A 220 -6.90 -10.93 10.60
CA LEU A 220 -5.95 -11.70 9.77
C LEU A 220 -5.64 -13.07 10.38
N LYS A 221 -5.42 -13.15 11.70
CA LYS A 221 -5.18 -14.42 12.39
C LYS A 221 -6.40 -15.34 12.35
N GLU A 222 -7.59 -14.80 12.56
CA GLU A 222 -8.86 -15.54 12.43
C GLU A 222 -9.07 -16.09 11.01
N ASN A 223 -8.57 -15.38 10.01
CA ASN A 223 -8.54 -15.83 8.61
C ASN A 223 -7.31 -16.70 8.27
N ASN A 224 -6.60 -17.21 9.28
CA ASN A 224 -5.44 -18.10 9.16
C ASN A 224 -4.24 -17.50 8.41
N TYR A 225 -3.94 -16.21 8.58
CA TYR A 225 -2.72 -15.61 8.04
C TYR A 225 -1.54 -15.65 9.01
N LYS A 226 -0.35 -15.91 8.47
CA LYS A 226 0.95 -15.64 9.11
C LYS A 226 1.40 -14.24 8.72
N LEU A 227 1.89 -13.47 9.68
CA LEU A 227 2.28 -12.07 9.48
C LEU A 227 3.80 -11.94 9.53
N ILE A 228 4.39 -11.32 8.51
CA ILE A 228 5.82 -11.02 8.43
C ILE A 228 5.96 -9.52 8.20
N LYS A 229 6.67 -8.84 9.11
CA LYS A 229 7.01 -7.43 8.92
C LYS A 229 8.20 -7.33 7.98
N ILE A 230 8.08 -6.50 6.95
CA ILE A 230 9.18 -6.17 6.04
C ILE A 230 9.22 -4.65 5.91
N GLY A 231 10.19 -4.00 6.56
CA GLY A 231 10.29 -2.54 6.56
C GLY A 231 9.01 -1.84 7.05
N LYS A 232 8.40 -1.05 6.15
CA LYS A 232 7.14 -0.32 6.36
C LYS A 232 5.89 -1.16 6.05
N ASP A 233 6.08 -2.34 5.46
CA ASP A 233 5.03 -3.23 5.01
C ASP A 233 4.81 -4.41 5.95
N LEU A 234 3.59 -4.96 5.87
CA LEU A 234 3.22 -6.22 6.47
C LEU A 234 2.82 -7.20 5.37
N VAL A 235 3.58 -8.29 5.26
CA VAL A 235 3.28 -9.42 4.36
C VAL A 235 2.45 -10.44 5.12
N CYS A 236 1.28 -10.76 4.60
CA CYS A 236 0.34 -11.72 5.14
C CYS A 236 0.31 -12.96 4.24
N ILE A 237 0.76 -14.09 4.77
CA ILE A 237 0.84 -15.36 4.06
C ILE A 237 -0.29 -16.28 4.54
N PRO A 238 -1.15 -16.78 3.65
CA PRO A 238 -2.21 -17.71 4.01
C PRO A 238 -1.60 -19.04 4.51
N SER A 239 -1.96 -19.47 5.72
CA SER A 239 -1.31 -20.60 6.42
C SER A 239 -1.52 -21.96 5.75
N ASN A 240 -2.55 -22.09 4.91
CA ASN A 240 -2.89 -23.31 4.18
C ASN A 240 -2.09 -23.47 2.87
N THR A 241 -0.98 -22.75 2.71
CA THR A 241 -0.08 -22.87 1.57
C THR A 241 1.24 -23.53 1.98
N ASN A 242 1.82 -24.31 1.06
CA ASN A 242 3.21 -24.79 1.18
C ASN A 242 4.22 -23.73 0.72
N PHE A 243 3.82 -22.46 0.75
CA PHE A 243 4.65 -21.34 0.33
C PHE A 243 5.92 -21.28 1.18
N LYS A 244 7.05 -21.09 0.50
CA LYS A 244 8.34 -20.84 1.12
C LYS A 244 8.92 -19.61 0.45
N MET A 245 9.38 -18.67 1.26
CA MET A 245 10.25 -17.61 0.75
C MET A 245 11.54 -18.23 0.22
N VAL A 246 12.07 -17.68 -0.87
CA VAL A 246 13.37 -18.10 -1.39
C VAL A 246 14.41 -17.46 -0.50
N LEU A 247 15.17 -18.28 0.22
CA LEU A 247 16.34 -17.85 0.98
C LEU A 247 17.54 -18.10 0.06
N ILE A 248 18.06 -17.05 -0.57
CA ILE A 248 19.31 -17.09 -1.34
C ILE A 248 20.47 -16.73 -0.42
#